data_AF-A0A3E0MPN2-F1
#
_entry.id   AF-A0A3E0MPN2-F1
#
_cell.length_a   1.000
_cell.length_b   1.000
_cell.length_c   1.000
_cell.angle_alpha   90.00
_cell.angle_beta   90.00
_cell.angle_gamma   90.00
#
_symmetry.space_group_name_H-M   'P 1'
#
loop_
_entity.id
_entity.type
_entity.pdbx_description
1 polymer ?
#
loop_
_entity_poly.entity_id
_entity_poly.type
_entity_poly.pdbx_seq_one_letter_code
_entity_poly.pdbx_strand_id
1 'polypeptide(L)' 'MSPTTIADPALIPDIEAFEERVAILIHEGGIPTDQAKDLAAQAQGFRDQAHYWAWLRVYVERKRLG' A
#
# COMPACT_ATOMS: atom_id res chain seq x y z
N MET A 1 18.16 -7.05 -15.13
CA MET A 1 17.14 -8.09 -15.33
C MET A 1 16.71 -8.60 -13.96
N SER A 2 15.42 -8.42 -13.64
CA SER A 2 14.55 -9.32 -12.86
C SER A 2 13.25 -8.54 -12.59
N PRO A 3 12.16 -8.85 -13.32
CA PRO A 3 10.88 -8.23 -13.08
C PRO A 3 10.18 -8.93 -11.91
N THR A 4 9.38 -8.14 -11.20
CA THR A 4 8.34 -8.57 -10.24
C THR A 4 8.82 -8.81 -8.81
N THR A 5 8.89 -7.73 -8.03
CA THR A 5 8.47 -7.77 -6.62
C THR A 5 6.99 -8.14 -6.60
N ILE A 6 6.67 -9.42 -6.78
CA ILE A 6 5.36 -9.94 -6.36
C ILE A 6 5.39 -9.73 -4.85
N ALA A 7 4.53 -8.84 -4.34
CA ALA A 7 4.35 -8.70 -2.89
C ALA A 7 4.19 -10.11 -2.30
N ASP A 8 4.81 -10.37 -1.15
CA ASP A 8 4.72 -11.67 -0.51
C ASP A 8 3.23 -12.10 -0.47
N PRO A 9 2.85 -13.30 -0.97
CA PRO A 9 1.46 -13.77 -0.91
C PRO A 9 0.87 -13.82 0.50
N ALA A 10 1.69 -13.76 1.55
CA ALA A 10 1.28 -13.61 2.94
C ALA A 10 1.17 -12.14 3.42
N LEU A 11 1.49 -11.16 2.57
CA LEU A 11 1.42 -9.74 2.90
C LEU A 11 -0.05 -9.32 3.05
N ILE A 12 -0.47 -9.16 4.29
CA ILE A 12 -1.76 -8.60 4.66
C ILE A 12 -1.60 -7.07 4.66
N PRO A 13 -2.31 -6.32 3.80
CA PRO A 13 -2.27 -4.87 3.83
C PRO A 13 -2.80 -4.34 5.16
N ASP A 14 -2.04 -3.47 5.80
CA ASP A 14 -2.48 -2.76 7.00
C ASP A 14 -3.13 -1.43 6.59
N ILE A 15 -4.46 -1.41 6.49
CA ILE A 15 -5.20 -0.25 5.99
C ILE A 15 -5.09 0.92 6.97
N GLU A 16 -5.14 0.65 8.28
CA GLU A 16 -5.06 1.71 9.30
C GLU A 16 -3.67 2.36 9.28
N ALA A 17 -2.60 1.57 9.28
CA ALA A 17 -1.24 2.10 9.21
C ALA A 17 -0.96 2.84 7.88
N PHE A 18 -1.59 2.41 6.78
CA PHE A 18 -1.51 3.14 5.51
C PHE A 18 -2.17 4.52 5.62
N GLU A 19 -3.41 4.59 6.11
CA GLU A 19 -4.19 5.82 6.22
C GLU A 19 -3.59 6.80 7.23
N GLU A 20 -3.16 6.30 8.39
CA GLU A 20 -2.49 7.09 9.42
C GLU A 20 -1.22 7.73 8.85
N ARG A 21 -0.40 6.95 8.14
CA ARG A 21 0.85 7.49 7.56
C ARG A 21 0.59 8.50 6.45
N VAL A 22 -0.44 8.31 5.64
CA VAL A 22 -0.88 9.33 4.67
C VAL A 22 -1.28 10.62 5.38
N ALA A 23 -2.07 10.53 6.46
CA ALA A 23 -2.51 11.69 7.22
C ALA A 23 -1.33 12.44 7.85
N ILE A 24 -0.39 11.73 8.46
CA ILE A 24 0.85 12.32 9.02
C ILE A 24 1.66 13.02 7.93
N LEU A 25 1.90 12.36 6.80
CA LEU A 25 2.69 12.93 5.71
C LEU A 25 2.08 14.19 5.10
N ILE A 26 0.75 14.23 4.97
CA ILE A 26 0.04 15.42 4.49
C ILE A 26 0.11 16.54 5.54
N HIS A 27 -0.11 16.22 6.82
CA HIS A 27 -0.21 17.22 7.89
C HIS A 27 1.16 17.79 8.28
N GLU A 28 2.17 16.95 8.43
CA GLU A 28 3.51 17.33 8.90
C GLU A 28 4.47 17.61 7.74
N GLY A 29 4.37 16.85 6.65
CA GLY A 29 5.28 16.94 5.52
C GLY A 29 4.87 17.96 4.46
N GLY A 30 3.61 18.43 4.47
CA GLY A 30 3.07 19.33 3.46
C GLY A 30 3.14 18.76 2.03
N ILE A 31 3.32 17.44 1.88
CA ILE A 31 3.46 16.80 0.58
C ILE A 31 2.08 16.51 -0.05
N PRO A 32 1.97 16.53 -1.38
CA PRO A 32 0.73 16.20 -2.06
C PRO A 32 0.21 14.81 -1.69
N THR A 33 -1.10 14.68 -1.62
CA THR A 33 -1.79 13.44 -1.22
C THR A 33 -1.33 12.21 -2.01
N ASP A 34 -1.09 12.34 -3.31
CA ASP A 34 -0.66 11.20 -4.14
C ASP A 34 0.76 10.73 -3.78
N GLN A 35 1.66 11.67 -3.51
CA GLN A 35 3.01 11.35 -3.04
C GLN A 35 2.98 10.74 -1.63
N ALA A 36 2.10 11.22 -0.75
CA ALA A 36 1.92 10.65 0.58
C ALA A 36 1.45 9.19 0.52
N LYS A 37 0.52 8.87 -0.39
CA LYS A 37 0.03 7.50 -0.61
C LYS A 37 1.10 6.58 -1.17
N ASP A 38 1.94 7.06 -2.09
CA ASP A 38 3.05 6.27 -2.61
C ASP A 38 4.07 5.94 -1.51
N LEU A 39 4.41 6.91 -0.66
CA LEU A 39 5.31 6.69 0.47
C LEU A 39 4.72 5.77 1.54
N ALA A 40 3.42 5.89 1.81
CA ALA A 40 2.71 4.99 2.73
C ALA A 40 2.64 3.55 2.19
N ALA A 41 2.45 3.38 0.88
CA ALA A 41 2.51 2.06 0.24
C ALA A 41 3.92 1.46 0.31
N GLN A 42 4.96 2.27 0.05
CA GLN A 42 6.36 1.86 0.14
C GLN A 42 6.76 1.43 1.55
N ALA A 43 6.21 2.10 2.57
CA ALA A 43 6.42 1.72 3.97
C ALA A 43 5.96 0.30 4.30
N GLN A 44 4.98 -0.24 3.57
CA GLN A 44 4.49 -1.61 3.73
C GLN A 44 5.12 -2.59 2.72
N GLY A 45 6.12 -2.14 1.95
CA GLY A 45 6.82 -2.97 0.96
C GLY A 45 6.16 -3.02 -0.43
N PHE A 46 5.16 -2.18 -0.70
CA PHE A 46 4.61 -2.04 -2.05
C PHE A 46 5.43 -1.05 -2.88
N ARG A 47 5.33 -1.12 -4.21
CA ARG A 47 6.03 -0.20 -5.10
C ARG A 47 5.48 1.23 -5.03
N ASP A 48 4.15 1.34 -4.99
CA ASP A 48 3.38 2.60 -5.07
C ASP A 48 1.94 2.34 -4.62
N GLN A 49 1.12 3.39 -4.56
CA GLN A 49 -0.28 3.29 -4.16
C GLN A 49 -1.09 2.37 -5.11
N ALA A 50 -0.77 2.35 -6.40
CA ALA A 50 -1.49 1.54 -7.37
C ALA A 50 -1.25 0.04 -7.12
N HIS A 51 -0.01 -0.34 -6.80
CA HIS A 51 0.35 -1.69 -6.41
C HIS A 51 -0.36 -2.11 -5.12
N TYR A 52 -0.41 -1.22 -4.11
CA TYR A 52 -1.14 -1.44 -2.87
C TYR A 52 -2.63 -1.75 -3.13
N TRP A 53 -3.32 -0.90 -3.90
CA TRP A 53 -4.75 -1.08 -4.19
C TRP A 53 -5.04 -2.31 -5.05
N ALA A 54 -4.19 -2.60 -6.03
CA ALA A 54 -4.32 -3.80 -6.85
C ALA A 54 -4.17 -5.07 -5.99
N TRP A 55 -3.20 -5.08 -5.07
CA TRP A 55 -3.00 -6.19 -4.14
C TRP A 55 -4.15 -6.34 -3.15
N LEU A 56 -4.63 -5.24 -2.56
CA LEU A 56 -5.75 -5.26 -1.61
C LEU A 56 -7.01 -5.86 -2.24
N ARG A 57 -7.30 -5.56 -3.51
CA ARG A 57 -8.40 -6.17 -4.25
C ARG A 57 -8.27 -7.70 -4.30
N VAL A 58 -7.11 -8.20 -4.72
CA VAL A 58 -6.84 -9.65 -4.81
C VAL A 58 -6.91 -10.32 -3.43
N TYR A 59 -6.38 -9.67 -2.39
CA TYR A 59 -6.44 -10.16 -1.02
C TYR A 59 -7.88 -10.31 -0.53
N VAL A 60 -8.72 -9.28 -0.71
CA VAL A 60 -10.14 -9.31 -0.31
C VAL A 60 -10.91 -10.38 -1.10
N GLU A 61 -10.66 -10.53 -2.40
CA GLU A 61 -11.27 -11.58 -3.23
C GLU A 61 -10.92 -12.98 -2.70
N ARG A 62 -9.64 -13.24 -2.39
CA ARG A 62 -9.20 -14.52 -1.82
C ARG A 62 -9.80 -14.77 -0.43
N LYS A 63 -9.88 -13.76 0.44
CA LYS A 63 -10.51 -13.85 1.77
C LYS A 63 -12.01 -14.17 1.70
N ARG A 64 -12.71 -13.76 0.64
CA ARG A 64 -14.14 -14.06 0.43
C ARG A 64 -14.40 -15.48 -0.09
N LEU A 65 -13.40 -16.11 -0.68
CA LEU A 65 -13.47 -17.47 -1.24
C LEU A 65 -13.00 -18.55 -0.26
N GLY A 66 -12.54 -18.16 0.94
CA GLY A 66 -12.08 -19.06 2.00
C GLY A 66 -13.11 -19.28 3.09
#